data_AF-A0A3E3EF47-F1
#
_entry.id   AF-A0A3E3EF47-F1
#
_cell.length_a   1.000
_cell.length_b   1.000
_cell.length_c   1.000
_cell.angle_alpha   90.00
_cell.angle_beta   90.00
_cell.angle_gamma   90.00
#
_symmetry.space_group_name_H-M   'P 1'
#
loop_
_entity.id
_entity.type
_entity.pdbx_description
1 polymer ?
#
loop_
_entity_poly.entity_id
_entity_poly.type
_entity_poly.pdbx_seq_one_letter_code
_entity_poly.pdbx_strand_id
1 'polypeptide(L)'
;MDEFYQDLLEPVVYRWVKTHEHIKVCENQCTLCIDGSNSTGIISFHNEGIVELSVKNKDSDEILFYLHFQMHDFKSTMDQFNTFFNYLCLPTIKLGESIFNNVNTNKILLSCSGGLTTSYFAYSMQEIFKRQGLDIVVDAVGYMEIDKVIDDYDMVLLAPQVAYLLPQLKNKYGNKIFIIDSLDFATNDFNAIIKKAVN
;
A
#
# COMPACT_ATOMS: atom_id res chain seq x y z
N MET A 1 -9.87 -22.46 10.98
CA MET A 1 -8.42 -22.27 11.19
C MET A 1 -8.22 -22.46 12.68
N ASP A 2 -7.43 -23.45 13.12
CA ASP A 2 -7.36 -23.79 14.56
C ASP A 2 -6.87 -22.61 15.39
N GLU A 3 -7.48 -22.41 16.55
CA GLU A 3 -7.14 -21.41 17.57
C GLU A 3 -5.63 -21.38 17.87
N PHE A 4 -5.00 -22.57 17.86
CA PHE A 4 -3.56 -22.78 17.98
C PHE A 4 -2.71 -22.03 16.92
N TYR A 5 -3.18 -21.92 15.67
CA TYR A 5 -2.45 -21.19 14.63
C TYR A 5 -2.49 -19.68 14.84
N GLN A 6 -3.59 -19.15 15.40
CA GLN A 6 -3.71 -17.73 15.71
C GLN A 6 -2.78 -17.34 16.87
N ASP A 7 -2.72 -18.17 17.91
CA ASP A 7 -1.85 -17.96 19.07
C ASP A 7 -0.35 -18.00 18.73
N LEU A 8 0.03 -18.72 17.68
CA LEU A 8 1.42 -18.82 17.22
C LEU A 8 1.83 -17.73 16.23
N LEU A 9 0.86 -17.09 15.58
CA LEU A 9 1.14 -16.15 14.50
C LEU A 9 1.98 -14.96 15.01
N GLU A 10 1.52 -14.30 16.07
CA GLU A 10 2.22 -13.16 16.67
C GLU A 10 3.65 -13.50 17.12
N PRO A 11 3.91 -14.54 17.94
CA PRO A 11 5.26 -14.92 18.33
C PRO A 11 6.19 -15.25 17.16
N VAL A 12 5.67 -15.92 16.12
CA VAL A 12 6.45 -16.30 14.94
C VAL A 12 6.84 -15.04 14.16
N VAL A 13 5.88 -14.15 13.90
CA VAL A 13 6.09 -12.91 13.15
C VAL A 13 7.04 -11.99 13.90
N TYR A 14 6.84 -11.80 15.21
CA TYR A 14 7.73 -11.00 16.04
C TYR A 14 9.19 -11.48 15.98
N ARG A 15 9.40 -12.80 16.09
CA ARG A 15 10.75 -13.39 16.00
C ARG A 15 11.34 -13.21 14.61
N TRP A 16 10.55 -13.43 13.56
CA TRP A 16 10.98 -13.22 12.18
C TRP A 16 11.40 -11.77 11.92
N VAL A 17 10.61 -10.78 12.36
CA VAL A 17 10.99 -9.36 12.28
C VAL A 17 12.35 -9.15 12.96
N LYS A 18 12.53 -9.65 14.19
CA LYS A 18 13.80 -9.54 14.93
C LYS A 18 15.03 -10.13 14.25
N THR A 19 14.88 -11.02 13.26
CA THR A 19 16.02 -11.57 12.51
C THR A 19 16.57 -10.65 11.42
N HIS A 20 15.87 -9.57 11.08
CA HIS A 20 16.35 -8.61 10.08
C HIS A 20 17.50 -7.76 10.64
N GLU A 21 18.51 -7.55 9.81
CA GLU A 21 19.62 -6.64 10.14
C GLU A 21 19.10 -5.23 10.42
N HIS A 22 19.76 -4.52 11.34
CA HIS A 22 19.41 -3.16 11.76
C HIS A 22 18.11 -2.97 12.56
N ILE A 23 17.33 -4.04 12.80
CA ILE A 23 16.20 -3.99 13.73
C ILE A 23 16.68 -4.04 15.18
N LYS A 24 16.18 -3.13 16.01
CA LYS A 24 16.46 -3.06 17.44
C LYS A 24 15.17 -2.93 18.25
N VAL A 25 15.22 -3.36 19.50
CA VAL A 25 14.19 -3.05 20.49
C VAL A 25 14.33 -1.58 20.89
N CYS A 26 13.22 -0.84 20.89
CA CYS A 26 13.23 0.60 21.16
C CYS A 26 12.75 0.95 22.57
N GLU A 27 11.46 1.28 22.71
CA GLU A 27 10.87 1.75 23.97
C GLU A 27 10.60 0.61 24.94
N ASN A 28 10.14 -0.51 24.42
CA ASN A 28 9.76 -1.69 25.20
C ASN A 28 9.91 -2.96 24.35
N GLN A 29 9.69 -4.13 24.95
CA GLN A 29 9.86 -5.41 24.25
C GLN A 29 8.88 -5.62 23.09
N CYS A 30 7.77 -4.88 23.04
CA CYS A 30 6.76 -4.97 21.99
C CYS A 30 6.99 -3.97 20.84
N THR A 31 7.94 -3.04 20.98
CA THR A 31 8.25 -2.03 19.96
C THR A 31 9.64 -2.25 19.39
N LEU A 32 9.70 -2.50 18.09
CA LEU A 32 10.92 -2.65 17.31
C LEU A 32 11.09 -1.43 16.40
N CYS A 33 12.32 -0.96 16.21
CA CYS A 33 12.60 0.05 15.21
C CYS A 33 13.73 -0.36 14.28
N ILE A 34 13.72 0.28 13.13
CA ILE A 34 14.72 0.18 12.09
C ILE A 34 15.17 1.58 11.72
N ASP A 35 16.46 1.83 11.90
CA ASP A 35 17.07 3.13 11.60
C ASP A 35 17.43 3.21 10.11
N GLY A 36 16.72 4.05 9.37
CA GLY A 36 17.12 4.50 8.04
C GLY A 36 17.95 5.79 8.10
N SER A 37 18.40 6.27 6.94
CA SER A 37 19.24 7.47 6.84
C SER A 37 18.53 8.75 7.32
N ASN A 38 17.31 9.00 6.82
CA ASN A 38 16.52 10.21 7.12
C ASN A 38 15.16 9.88 7.78
N SER A 39 14.90 8.61 8.04
CA SER A 39 13.64 8.15 8.62
C SER A 39 13.86 6.99 9.57
N THR A 40 12.95 6.82 10.52
CA THR A 40 12.91 5.68 11.44
C THR A 40 11.63 4.91 11.20
N GLY A 41 11.75 3.61 10.89
CA GLY A 41 10.63 2.69 10.89
C GLY A 41 10.36 2.17 12.29
N ILE A 42 9.11 2.05 12.68
CA ILE A 42 8.63 1.63 13.99
C ILE A 42 7.58 0.53 13.78
N ILE A 43 7.71 -0.55 14.53
CA ILE A 43 6.83 -1.73 14.52
C ILE A 43 6.39 -1.96 15.96
N SER A 44 5.12 -1.74 16.26
CA SER A 44 4.53 -1.94 17.58
C SER A 44 3.57 -3.11 17.56
N PHE A 45 3.81 -4.08 18.43
CA PHE A 45 2.92 -5.20 18.68
C PHE A 45 2.05 -4.87 19.91
N HIS A 46 0.75 -5.09 19.78
CA HIS A 46 -0.25 -4.86 20.81
C HIS A 46 -1.00 -6.16 21.13
N ASN A 47 -1.82 -6.12 22.18
CA ASN A 47 -2.67 -7.25 22.54
C ASN A 47 -3.62 -7.63 21.40
N GLU A 48 -4.12 -8.87 21.43
CA GLU A 48 -5.10 -9.40 20.46
C GLU A 48 -4.58 -9.45 19.01
N GLY A 49 -3.26 -9.57 18.84
CA GLY A 49 -2.62 -9.70 17.53
C GLY A 49 -2.64 -8.41 16.70
N ILE A 50 -2.83 -7.27 17.34
CA ILE A 50 -2.82 -5.96 16.66
C ILE A 50 -1.38 -5.51 16.42
N VAL A 51 -1.11 -5.01 15.22
CA VAL A 51 0.20 -4.48 14.82
C VAL A 51 0.04 -3.09 14.24
N GLU A 52 0.90 -2.18 14.69
CA GLU A 52 1.07 -0.85 14.13
C GLU A 52 2.46 -0.72 13.49
N LEU A 53 2.50 -0.31 12.23
CA LEU A 53 3.72 -0.06 11.47
C LEU A 53 3.75 1.42 11.08
N SER A 54 4.81 2.15 11.43
CA SER A 54 4.94 3.55 11.04
C SER A 54 6.36 3.92 10.61
N VAL A 55 6.49 4.91 9.74
CA VAL A 55 7.79 5.49 9.39
C VAL A 55 7.74 6.98 9.65
N LYS A 56 8.68 7.47 10.45
CA LYS A 56 8.79 8.89 10.81
C LYS A 56 9.99 9.54 10.14
N ASN A 57 9.85 10.80 9.75
CA ASN A 57 10.97 11.64 9.38
C ASN A 57 11.82 11.95 10.63
N LYS A 58 13.15 11.80 10.57
CA LYS A 58 14.03 12.08 11.71
C LYS A 58 14.15 13.57 12.05
N ASP A 59 13.96 14.46 11.08
CA ASP A 59 14.16 15.90 11.23
C ASP A 59 12.86 16.63 11.64
N SER A 60 11.72 16.24 11.05
CA SER A 60 10.43 16.91 11.28
C SER A 60 9.50 16.18 12.25
N ASP A 61 9.80 14.93 12.65
CA ASP A 61 8.92 14.01 13.38
C ASP A 61 7.58 13.73 12.67
N GLU A 62 7.46 14.11 11.40
CA GLU A 62 6.29 13.85 10.57
C GLU A 62 6.13 12.34 10.33
N ILE A 63 4.91 11.84 10.49
CA ILE A 63 4.56 10.46 10.14
C ILE A 63 4.41 10.39 8.63
N LEU A 64 5.31 9.66 8.00
CA LEU A 64 5.37 9.52 6.55
C LEU A 64 4.61 8.28 6.06
N PHE A 65 4.54 7.24 6.90
CA PHE A 65 3.79 6.00 6.66
C PHE A 65 3.16 5.58 7.97
N TYR A 66 1.93 5.08 7.89
CA TYR A 66 1.24 4.52 9.03
C TYR A 66 0.30 3.42 8.55
N LEU A 67 0.37 2.27 9.19
CA LEU A 67 -0.52 1.15 8.99
C LEU A 67 -0.86 0.55 10.35
N HIS A 68 -2.14 0.23 10.53
CA HIS A 68 -2.65 -0.45 11.71
C HIS A 68 -3.58 -1.58 11.27
N PHE A 69 -3.30 -2.81 11.71
CA PHE A 69 -4.06 -4.00 11.31
C PHE A 69 -4.05 -5.07 12.39
N GLN A 70 -5.05 -5.94 12.37
CA GLN A 70 -5.07 -7.15 13.19
C GLN A 70 -4.54 -8.33 12.36
N MET A 71 -3.61 -9.10 12.95
CA MET A 71 -3.12 -10.33 12.35
C MET A 71 -4.23 -11.37 12.32
N HIS A 72 -4.61 -11.78 11.11
CA HIS A 72 -5.70 -12.75 10.90
C HIS A 72 -5.22 -14.04 10.23
N ASP A 73 -4.27 -13.93 9.31
CA ASP A 73 -3.62 -15.08 8.68
C ASP A 73 -2.19 -14.72 8.28
N PHE A 74 -1.36 -15.74 8.11
CA PHE A 74 0.06 -15.55 7.84
C PHE A 74 0.32 -14.78 6.54
N LYS A 75 -0.43 -15.07 5.48
CA LYS A 75 -0.21 -14.44 4.17
C LYS A 75 -0.52 -12.95 4.25
N SER A 76 -1.74 -12.60 4.67
CA SER A 76 -2.17 -11.21 4.79
C SER A 76 -1.24 -10.43 5.73
N THR A 77 -0.80 -11.05 6.83
CA THR A 77 0.14 -10.43 7.77
C THR A 77 1.49 -10.14 7.10
N MET A 78 2.08 -11.11 6.40
CA MET A 78 3.35 -10.90 5.70
C MET A 78 3.25 -9.88 4.57
N ASP A 79 2.12 -9.80 3.87
CA ASP A 79 1.89 -8.77 2.84
C ASP A 79 1.97 -7.34 3.45
N GLN A 80 1.43 -7.15 4.66
CA GLN A 80 1.55 -5.87 5.39
C GLN A 80 2.99 -5.54 5.77
N PHE A 81 3.72 -6.50 6.34
CA PHE A 81 5.14 -6.31 6.70
C PHE A 81 6.02 -6.07 5.48
N ASN A 82 5.81 -6.81 4.38
CA ASN A 82 6.52 -6.59 3.13
C ASN A 82 6.28 -5.19 2.58
N THR A 83 5.04 -4.67 2.70
CA THR A 83 4.75 -3.29 2.29
C THR A 83 5.57 -2.29 3.09
N PHE A 84 5.63 -2.47 4.42
CA PHE A 84 6.43 -1.63 5.30
C PHE A 84 7.93 -1.69 4.99
N PHE A 85 8.50 -2.89 4.83
CA PHE A 85 9.91 -3.05 4.50
C PHE A 85 10.25 -2.54 3.10
N ASN A 86 9.38 -2.80 2.11
CA ASN A 86 9.54 -2.24 0.78
C ASN A 86 9.57 -0.73 0.85
N TYR A 87 8.66 -0.11 1.60
CA TYR A 87 8.64 1.34 1.76
C TYR A 87 9.91 1.92 2.40
N LEU A 88 10.53 1.22 3.35
CA LEU A 88 11.82 1.61 3.94
C LEU A 88 13.00 1.41 2.98
N CYS A 89 12.95 0.36 2.17
CA CYS A 89 13.98 0.02 1.19
C CYS A 89 13.84 0.79 -0.12
N LEU A 90 12.65 1.33 -0.41
CA LEU A 90 12.43 2.13 -1.61
C LEU A 90 13.38 3.33 -1.53
N PRO A 91 14.35 3.43 -2.45
CA PRO A 91 15.07 4.66 -2.57
C PRO A 91 14.03 5.75 -2.81
N THR A 92 14.25 6.94 -2.26
CA THR A 92 13.48 8.15 -2.58
C THR A 92 13.76 8.53 -4.04
N ILE A 93 13.43 7.64 -4.97
CA ILE A 93 13.35 7.92 -6.39
C ILE A 93 12.13 8.82 -6.46
N LYS A 94 12.38 10.12 -6.61
CA LYS A 94 11.40 11.00 -7.22
C LYS A 94 10.94 10.27 -8.47
N LEU A 95 9.65 9.93 -8.56
CA LEU A 95 9.07 9.66 -9.88
C LEU A 95 9.52 10.84 -10.72
N GLY A 96 10.36 10.58 -11.73
CA GLY A 96 10.88 11.67 -12.53
C GLY A 96 9.70 12.49 -12.98
N GLU A 97 9.76 13.81 -12.80
CA GLU A 97 8.69 14.75 -13.19
C GLU A 97 8.12 14.39 -14.57
N SER A 98 8.95 13.81 -15.46
CA SER A 98 8.56 13.30 -16.78
C SER A 98 7.44 12.26 -16.84
N ILE A 99 7.15 11.46 -15.79
CA ILE A 99 6.10 10.42 -15.86
C ILE A 99 4.70 11.05 -15.79
N PHE A 100 4.54 12.15 -15.04
CA PHE A 100 3.27 12.88 -14.94
C PHE A 100 3.23 14.19 -15.75
N ASN A 101 4.37 14.70 -16.23
CA ASN A 101 4.42 15.93 -17.05
C ASN A 101 3.52 15.90 -18.30
N ASN A 102 3.09 14.72 -18.75
CA ASN A 102 2.22 14.56 -19.91
C ASN A 102 0.79 14.09 -19.58
N VAL A 103 0.42 13.96 -18.30
CA VAL A 103 -0.89 13.43 -17.91
C VAL A 103 -1.57 14.32 -16.87
N ASN A 104 -2.69 14.93 -17.27
CA ASN A 104 -3.65 15.56 -16.36
C ASN A 104 -4.46 14.48 -15.62
N THR A 105 -3.85 13.83 -14.63
CA THR A 105 -4.55 12.92 -13.72
C THR A 105 -4.41 13.44 -12.31
N ASN A 106 -5.47 14.06 -11.80
CA ASN A 106 -5.51 14.59 -10.43
C ASN A 106 -6.28 13.65 -9.50
N LYS A 107 -7.14 12.77 -10.06
CA LYS A 107 -7.93 11.82 -9.27
C LYS A 107 -7.92 10.42 -9.88
N ILE A 108 -7.47 9.45 -9.10
CA ILE A 108 -7.39 8.03 -9.45
C ILE A 108 -8.37 7.24 -8.58
N LEU A 109 -9.19 6.41 -9.22
CA LEU A 109 -10.08 5.47 -8.55
C LEU A 109 -9.51 4.05 -8.64
N LEU A 110 -9.21 3.45 -7.51
CA LEU A 110 -8.87 2.03 -7.43
C LEU A 110 -10.14 1.21 -7.25
N SER A 111 -10.28 0.13 -8.04
CA SER A 111 -11.47 -0.71 -7.96
C SER A 111 -11.17 -2.21 -7.96
N CYS A 112 -11.84 -2.93 -7.05
CA CYS A 112 -11.74 -4.39 -6.89
C CYS A 112 -13.13 -5.00 -6.63
N SER A 113 -13.21 -6.20 -6.02
CA SER A 113 -14.46 -6.81 -5.51
C SER A 113 -15.14 -6.07 -4.34
N GLY A 114 -14.54 -5.01 -3.81
CA GLY A 114 -14.81 -4.44 -2.49
C GLY A 114 -14.05 -5.18 -1.39
N GLY A 115 -13.36 -4.46 -0.49
CA GLY A 115 -12.64 -5.07 0.63
C GLY A 115 -11.49 -4.23 1.20
N LEU A 116 -10.99 -4.65 2.37
CA LEU A 116 -9.93 -3.98 3.13
C LEU A 116 -8.62 -3.82 2.34
N THR A 117 -8.25 -4.83 1.53
CA THR A 117 -7.00 -4.83 0.76
C THR A 117 -6.92 -3.69 -0.24
N THR A 118 -8.04 -3.27 -0.83
CA THR A 118 -8.06 -2.22 -1.85
C THR A 118 -8.08 -0.82 -1.25
N SER A 119 -8.77 -0.65 -0.12
CA SER A 119 -8.64 0.57 0.67
C SER A 119 -7.20 0.78 1.15
N TYR A 120 -6.54 -0.31 1.59
CA TYR A 120 -5.14 -0.26 1.99
C TYR A 120 -4.18 0.06 0.82
N PHE A 121 -4.41 -0.56 -0.34
CA PHE A 121 -3.60 -0.31 -1.53
C PHE A 121 -3.73 1.15 -2.02
N ALA A 122 -4.95 1.69 -2.04
CA ALA A 122 -5.20 3.09 -2.38
C ALA A 122 -4.52 4.06 -1.39
N TYR A 123 -4.63 3.77 -0.08
CA TYR A 123 -3.93 4.54 0.95
C TYR A 123 -2.41 4.53 0.76
N SER A 124 -1.82 3.35 0.52
CA SER A 124 -0.37 3.20 0.30
C SER A 124 0.10 4.00 -0.93
N MET A 125 -0.69 3.97 -2.01
CA MET A 125 -0.45 4.75 -3.22
C MET A 125 -0.53 6.26 -2.97
N GLN A 126 -1.53 6.69 -2.20
CA GLN A 126 -1.72 8.09 -1.81
C GLN A 126 -0.53 8.65 -1.02
N GLU A 127 -0.01 7.88 -0.06
CA GLU A 127 1.15 8.30 0.75
C GLU A 127 2.42 8.43 -0.08
N ILE A 128 2.60 7.58 -1.09
CA ILE A 128 3.74 7.68 -2.02
C ILE A 128 3.64 8.93 -2.88
N PHE A 129 2.46 9.28 -3.40
CA PHE A 129 2.27 10.51 -4.15
C PHE A 129 2.51 11.77 -3.30
N LYS A 130 2.00 11.79 -2.06
CA LYS A 130 2.29 12.88 -1.11
C LYS A 130 3.79 13.04 -0.87
N ARG A 131 4.51 11.94 -0.61
CA ARG A 131 5.97 11.95 -0.45
C ARG A 131 6.71 12.48 -1.67
N GLN A 132 6.16 12.25 -2.86
CA GLN A 132 6.72 12.73 -4.12
C GLN A 132 6.33 14.18 -4.43
N GLY A 133 5.51 14.82 -3.58
CA GLY A 133 5.02 16.18 -3.79
C GLY A 133 3.99 16.28 -4.91
N LEU A 134 3.31 15.17 -5.21
CA LEU A 134 2.29 15.09 -6.26
C LEU A 134 0.91 15.33 -5.67
N ASP A 135 0.16 16.27 -6.26
CA ASP A 135 -1.21 16.59 -5.90
C ASP A 135 -2.20 15.66 -6.62
N ILE A 136 -2.12 14.36 -6.29
CA ILE A 136 -2.96 13.31 -6.87
C ILE A 136 -3.75 12.65 -5.72
N VAL A 137 -5.07 12.62 -5.87
CA VAL A 137 -5.99 11.94 -4.96
C VAL A 137 -6.19 10.50 -5.41
N VAL A 138 -6.09 9.54 -4.48
CA VAL A 138 -6.36 8.12 -4.73
C VAL A 138 -7.46 7.63 -3.80
N ASP A 139 -8.59 7.24 -4.39
CA ASP A 139 -9.75 6.69 -3.68
C ASP A 139 -9.97 5.22 -4.06
N ALA A 140 -10.77 4.49 -3.26
CA ALA A 140 -11.09 3.09 -3.50
C ALA A 140 -12.60 2.81 -3.41
N VAL A 141 -13.13 2.07 -4.38
CA VAL A 141 -14.52 1.56 -4.36
C VAL A 141 -14.59 0.10 -4.85
N GLY A 142 -15.69 -0.58 -4.57
CA GLY A 142 -15.98 -1.87 -5.21
C GLY A 142 -16.43 -1.69 -6.66
N TYR A 143 -16.21 -2.68 -7.53
CA TYR A 143 -16.52 -2.58 -8.96
C TYR A 143 -18.00 -2.32 -9.24
N MET A 144 -18.89 -2.76 -8.35
CA MET A 144 -20.34 -2.53 -8.45
C MET A 144 -20.71 -1.06 -8.22
N GLU A 145 -19.83 -0.29 -7.59
CA GLU A 145 -20.04 1.12 -7.24
C GLU A 145 -19.36 2.09 -8.23
N ILE A 146 -18.54 1.58 -9.17
CA ILE A 146 -17.85 2.41 -10.19
C ILE A 146 -18.84 3.33 -10.89
N ASP A 147 -19.99 2.80 -11.32
CA ASP A 147 -21.03 3.51 -12.07
C ASP A 147 -21.51 4.79 -11.37
N LYS A 148 -21.40 4.88 -10.04
CA LYS A 148 -21.89 6.01 -9.25
C LYS A 148 -20.89 7.15 -9.12
N VAL A 149 -19.59 6.86 -9.28
CA VAL A 149 -18.53 7.79 -8.90
C VAL A 149 -17.53 8.08 -10.02
N ILE A 150 -17.49 7.26 -11.07
CA ILE A 150 -16.43 7.29 -12.10
C ILE A 150 -16.27 8.65 -12.80
N ASP A 151 -17.33 9.43 -12.93
CA ASP A 151 -17.29 10.74 -13.59
C ASP A 151 -16.41 11.76 -12.84
N ASP A 152 -16.20 11.56 -11.53
CA ASP A 152 -15.35 12.39 -10.67
C ASP A 152 -13.86 12.02 -10.73
N TYR A 153 -13.48 11.07 -11.59
CA TYR A 153 -12.12 10.55 -11.71
C TYR A 153 -11.59 10.60 -13.15
N ASP A 154 -10.28 10.81 -13.25
CA ASP A 154 -9.56 10.88 -14.51
C ASP A 154 -9.14 9.47 -14.97
N MET A 155 -8.85 8.60 -13.99
CA MET A 155 -8.33 7.26 -14.20
C MET A 155 -8.96 6.27 -13.24
N VAL A 156 -9.26 5.07 -13.72
CA VAL A 156 -9.69 3.92 -12.92
C VAL A 156 -8.69 2.78 -13.07
N LEU A 157 -8.09 2.36 -11.97
CA LEU A 157 -7.18 1.23 -11.88
C LEU A 157 -7.92 0.00 -11.35
N LEU A 158 -8.14 -0.99 -12.21
CA LEU A 158 -8.74 -2.27 -11.83
C LEU A 158 -7.69 -3.19 -11.23
N ALA A 159 -7.97 -3.69 -10.03
CA ALA A 159 -7.14 -4.71 -9.41
C ALA A 159 -7.19 -6.03 -10.22
N PRO A 160 -6.13 -6.85 -10.18
CA PRO A 160 -6.04 -8.05 -11.02
C PRO A 160 -7.20 -9.03 -10.85
N GLN A 161 -7.80 -9.08 -9.65
CA GLN A 161 -8.90 -9.99 -9.32
C GLN A 161 -10.17 -9.71 -10.12
N VAL A 162 -10.36 -8.47 -10.60
CA VAL A 162 -11.52 -8.04 -11.39
C VAL A 162 -11.16 -7.75 -12.85
N ALA A 163 -9.99 -8.21 -13.30
CA ALA A 163 -9.48 -8.03 -14.66
C ALA A 163 -10.47 -8.44 -15.76
N TYR A 164 -11.28 -9.46 -15.52
CA TYR A 164 -12.28 -9.96 -16.47
C TYR A 164 -13.36 -8.92 -16.83
N LEU A 165 -13.55 -7.88 -16.00
CA LEU A 165 -14.48 -6.78 -16.25
C LEU A 165 -13.91 -5.73 -17.22
N LEU A 166 -12.61 -5.76 -17.52
CA LEU A 166 -11.93 -4.77 -18.34
C LEU A 166 -12.60 -4.53 -19.70
N PRO A 167 -12.99 -5.55 -20.49
CA PRO A 167 -13.64 -5.33 -21.79
C PRO A 167 -14.98 -4.60 -21.66
N GLN A 168 -15.79 -4.97 -20.66
CA GLN A 168 -17.09 -4.37 -20.39
C GLN A 168 -16.94 -2.91 -19.96
N LEU A 169 -16.03 -2.64 -19.02
CA LEU A 169 -15.82 -1.30 -18.47
C LEU A 169 -15.17 -0.38 -19.50
N LYS A 170 -14.22 -0.87 -20.32
CA LYS A 170 -13.67 -0.09 -21.45
C LYS A 170 -14.72 0.25 -22.50
N ASN A 171 -15.65 -0.65 -22.80
CA ASN A 171 -16.73 -0.34 -23.73
C ASN A 171 -17.66 0.76 -23.19
N LYS A 172 -17.89 0.77 -21.86
CA LYS A 172 -18.77 1.73 -21.20
C LYS A 172 -18.11 3.09 -20.95
N TYR A 173 -16.84 3.10 -20.55
CA TYR A 173 -16.14 4.28 -20.02
C TYR A 173 -14.91 4.70 -20.82
N GLY A 174 -14.58 3.96 -21.87
CA GLY A 174 -13.50 4.28 -22.79
C GLY A 174 -12.12 4.18 -22.14
N ASN A 175 -11.29 5.17 -22.44
CA ASN A 175 -9.85 5.15 -22.18
C ASN A 175 -9.47 5.46 -20.72
N LYS A 176 -10.46 5.65 -19.83
CA LYS A 176 -10.20 5.89 -18.40
C LYS A 176 -9.91 4.61 -17.63
N ILE A 177 -10.16 3.42 -18.20
CA ILE A 177 -10.06 2.14 -17.50
C ILE A 177 -8.75 1.42 -17.81
N PHE A 178 -7.99 1.13 -16.77
CA PHE A 178 -6.71 0.43 -16.82
C PHE A 178 -6.70 -0.77 -15.87
N ILE A 179 -5.76 -1.68 -16.10
CA ILE A 179 -5.57 -2.87 -15.26
C ILE A 179 -4.21 -2.80 -14.58
N ILE A 180 -4.19 -3.10 -13.30
CA ILE A 180 -2.95 -3.29 -12.54
C ILE A 180 -2.42 -4.70 -12.86
N ASP A 181 -1.15 -4.81 -13.23
CA ASP A 181 -0.51 -6.11 -13.41
C ASP A 181 -0.43 -6.87 -12.08
N SER A 182 -0.64 -8.19 -12.10
CA SER A 182 -0.60 -9.02 -10.91
C SER A 182 0.72 -8.93 -10.15
N LEU A 183 1.84 -8.81 -10.86
CA LEU A 183 3.16 -8.66 -10.25
C LEU A 183 3.27 -7.31 -9.55
N ASP A 184 2.94 -6.22 -10.24
CA ASP A 184 3.02 -4.87 -9.68
C ASP A 184 2.07 -4.69 -8.49
N PHE A 185 0.88 -5.30 -8.56
CA PHE A 185 -0.07 -5.32 -7.45
C PHE A 185 0.49 -6.09 -6.25
N ALA A 186 1.14 -7.23 -6.48
CA ALA A 186 1.72 -8.04 -5.41
C ALA A 186 2.97 -7.39 -4.78
N THR A 187 3.74 -6.63 -5.56
CA THR A 187 4.96 -5.96 -5.09
C THR A 187 4.74 -4.52 -4.63
N ASN A 188 3.52 -3.98 -4.78
CA ASN A 188 3.18 -2.57 -4.55
C ASN A 188 4.08 -1.61 -5.36
N ASP A 189 4.41 -1.96 -6.60
CA ASP A 189 5.22 -1.11 -7.47
C ASP A 189 4.35 -0.04 -8.15
N PHE A 190 3.92 0.96 -7.38
CA PHE A 190 3.05 2.05 -7.86
C PHE A 190 3.67 2.82 -9.04
N ASN A 191 5.00 2.86 -9.11
CA ASN A 191 5.73 3.52 -10.18
C ASN A 191 5.51 2.77 -11.51
N ALA A 192 5.67 1.44 -11.49
CA ALA A 192 5.37 0.60 -12.64
C ALA A 192 3.90 0.69 -13.05
N ILE A 193 2.98 0.69 -12.07
CA ILE A 193 1.53 0.78 -12.30
C ILE A 193 1.17 2.06 -13.04
N ILE A 194 1.61 3.21 -12.52
CA ILE A 194 1.35 4.50 -13.15
C ILE A 194 2.00 4.55 -14.53
N LYS A 195 3.27 4.17 -14.65
CA LYS A 195 3.99 4.21 -15.93
C LYS A 195 3.28 3.39 -17.01
N LYS A 196 2.69 2.24 -16.67
CA LYS A 196 1.89 1.40 -17.57
C LYS A 196 0.50 1.97 -17.85
N ALA A 197 -0.06 2.76 -16.94
CA ALA A 197 -1.35 3.41 -17.15
C ALA A 197 -1.24 4.69 -17.98
N VAL A 198 -0.10 5.38 -17.94
CA VAL A 198 0.13 6.66 -18.63
C VAL A 198 0.84 6.57 -19.98
N ASN A 199 1.42 5.42 -20.36
CA ASN A 199 2.08 5.17 -21.64
C ASN A 199 1.39 4.06 -22.43
#